data_AF-A0A259GVI7-F1
#
_entry.id   AF-A0A259GVI7-F1
#
_cell.length_a   1.000
_cell.length_b   1.000
_cell.length_c   1.000
_cell.angle_alpha   90.00
_cell.angle_beta   90.00
_cell.angle_gamma   90.00
#
_symmetry.space_group_name_H-M   'P 1'
#
loop_
_entity.id
_entity.type
_entity.pdbx_description
1 polymer ?
#
loop_
_entity_poly.entity_id
_entity_poly.type
_entity_poly.pdbx_seq_one_letter_code
_entity_poly.pdbx_strand_id
1 'polypeptide(L)'
;MTFPANESSTERLLTVTGMMRVPSPRLEMFVLRDFLSAEECAALVARIERERRPSTLADADGDHYFRTSETCDLPMDEPDVVA
;
A
#
# COMPACT_ATOMS: atom_id res chain seq x y z
N MET A 1 27.59 2.88 -6.75
CA MET A 1 26.87 1.59 -6.71
C MET A 1 25.49 1.83 -7.29
N THR A 2 25.21 1.20 -8.43
CA THR A 2 23.91 1.28 -9.11
C THR A 2 23.02 0.21 -8.52
N PHE A 3 22.04 0.59 -7.70
CA PHE A 3 21.03 -0.34 -7.22
C PHE A 3 20.07 -0.65 -8.39
N PRO A 4 19.79 -1.92 -8.72
CA PRO A 4 18.79 -2.23 -9.73
C PRO A 4 17.44 -1.66 -9.28
N ALA A 5 16.69 -1.09 -10.24
CA ALA A 5 15.37 -0.53 -9.98
C ALA A 5 14.40 -1.65 -9.56
N ASN A 6 13.64 -1.40 -8.49
CA ASN A 6 12.54 -2.23 -7.94
C ASN A 6 12.88 -3.57 -7.26
N GLU A 7 14.09 -3.75 -6.72
CA GLU A 7 14.37 -4.90 -5.84
C GLU A 7 14.14 -4.58 -4.35
N SER A 8 13.52 -5.49 -3.61
CA SER A 8 13.39 -5.38 -2.15
C SER A 8 14.76 -5.59 -1.50
N SER A 9 15.22 -4.62 -0.70
CA SER A 9 16.52 -4.70 -0.02
C SER A 9 16.36 -4.76 1.49
N THR A 10 16.64 -5.93 2.07
CA THR A 10 16.70 -6.15 3.52
C THR A 10 17.70 -5.20 4.20
N GLU A 11 18.86 -4.97 3.58
CA GLU A 11 19.86 -4.02 4.07
C GLU A 11 19.28 -2.61 4.22
N ARG A 12 18.54 -2.12 3.21
CA ARG A 12 17.89 -0.80 3.27
C ARG A 12 16.79 -0.74 4.31
N LEU A 13 15.93 -1.76 4.39
CA LEU A 13 14.84 -1.78 5.38
C LEU A 13 15.36 -1.73 6.82
N LEU A 14 16.47 -2.42 7.10
CA LEU A 14 17.12 -2.41 8.42
C LEU A 14 17.75 -1.06 8.79
N THR A 15 17.93 -0.13 7.84
CA THR A 15 18.37 1.25 8.16
C THR A 15 17.23 2.14 8.69
N VAL A 16 15.97 1.72 8.52
CA VAL A 16 14.81 2.49 8.98
C VAL A 16 14.64 2.32 10.49
N THR A 17 14.57 3.44 11.21
CA THR A 17 14.37 3.43 12.67
C THR A 17 13.00 2.86 13.00
N GLY A 18 12.94 1.95 13.98
CA GLY A 18 11.70 1.28 14.38
C GLY A 18 11.31 0.07 13.52
N MET A 19 12.11 -0.28 12.51
CA MET A 19 11.88 -1.48 11.70
C MET A 19 12.11 -2.76 12.51
N MET A 20 11.14 -3.67 12.48
CA MET A 20 11.22 -4.97 13.16
C MET A 20 11.21 -6.12 12.16
N ARG A 21 12.14 -7.06 12.29
CA ARG A 21 12.16 -8.29 11.49
C ARG A 21 11.43 -9.42 12.23
N VAL A 22 10.50 -10.10 11.54
CA VAL A 22 9.84 -11.29 12.09
C VAL A 22 10.82 -12.47 12.06
N PRO A 23 11.08 -13.15 13.20
CA PRO A 23 12.07 -14.23 13.28
C PRO A 23 11.49 -15.55 12.76
N SER A 24 11.31 -15.64 11.44
CA SER A 24 10.83 -16.85 10.77
C SER A 24 11.82 -17.27 9.69
N PRO A 25 12.21 -18.56 9.62
CA PRO A 25 13.02 -19.06 8.51
C PRO A 25 12.21 -19.27 7.22
N ARG A 26 10.88 -19.10 7.26
CA ARG A 26 9.98 -19.38 6.13
C ARG A 26 9.70 -18.17 5.25
N LEU A 27 10.00 -16.96 5.71
CA LEU A 27 9.66 -15.70 5.06
C LEU A 27 10.55 -14.56 5.56
N GLU A 28 10.83 -13.59 4.69
CA GLU A 28 11.42 -12.31 5.08
C GLU A 28 10.31 -11.27 5.24
N MET A 29 9.90 -11.02 6.49
CA MET A 29 8.86 -10.04 6.82
C MET A 29 9.39 -9.00 7.78
N PHE A 30 9.05 -7.75 7.46
CA PHE A 30 9.40 -6.59 8.23
C PHE A 30 8.12 -5.85 8.61
N VAL A 31 8.10 -5.29 9.82
CA VAL A 31 6.99 -4.51 10.35
C VAL A 31 7.55 -3.18 10.84
N LEU A 32 7.03 -2.10 10.28
CA LEU A 32 7.20 -0.76 10.82
C LEU A 32 5.88 -0.35 11.47
N ARG A 33 5.92 -0.06 12.78
CA ARG A 33 4.75 0.39 13.53
C ARG A 33 4.57 1.88 13.31
N ASP A 34 3.32 2.33 13.41
CA ASP A 34 2.97 3.76 13.38
C ASP A 34 3.55 4.48 12.15
N PHE A 35 3.58 3.78 11.00
CA PHE A 35 4.10 4.33 9.73
C PHE A 35 3.29 5.54 9.27
N LEU A 36 1.98 5.49 9.49
CA LEU A 36 1.08 6.63 9.40
C LEU A 36 0.60 6.97 10.80
N SER A 37 0.50 8.25 11.10
CA SER A 37 -0.21 8.76 12.27
C SER A 37 -1.71 8.44 12.19
N ALA A 38 -2.40 8.56 13.33
CA ALA A 38 -3.85 8.37 13.38
C ALA A 38 -4.60 9.39 12.50
N GLU A 39 -4.07 10.61 12.37
CA GLU A 39 -4.65 11.67 11.53
C GLU A 39 -4.49 11.35 10.05
N GLU A 40 -3.32 10.94 9.61
CA GLU A 40 -3.06 10.50 8.23
C GLU A 40 -3.92 9.28 7.86
N CYS A 41 -4.06 8.31 8.78
CA CYS A 41 -4.98 7.19 8.60
C CYS A 41 -6.43 7.66 8.39
N ALA A 42 -6.90 8.61 9.21
CA ALA A 42 -8.27 9.11 9.12
C ALA A 42 -8.52 9.88 7.81
N ALA A 43 -7.55 10.70 7.37
CA ALA A 43 -7.63 11.41 6.10
C ALA A 43 -7.71 10.45 4.91
N LEU A 44 -6.83 9.43 4.88
CA LEU A 44 -6.80 8.43 3.82
C LEU A 44 -8.10 7.62 3.76
N VAL A 45 -8.66 7.22 4.91
CA VAL A 45 -9.96 6.53 4.97
C VAL A 45 -11.06 7.42 4.41
N ALA A 46 -11.10 8.70 4.79
CA ALA A 46 -12.13 9.63 4.30
C ALA A 46 -12.07 9.82 2.78
N ARG A 47 -10.87 9.83 2.17
CA ARG A 47 -10.71 9.82 0.70
C ARG A 47 -11.25 8.53 0.10
N ILE A 48 -10.83 7.37 0.61
CA ILE A 48 -11.26 6.07 0.09
C ILE A 48 -12.78 5.96 0.13
N GLU A 49 -13.42 6.35 1.24
CA GLU A 49 -14.87 6.31 1.36
C GLU A 49 -15.57 7.24 0.35
N ARG A 50 -14.95 8.37 0.00
CA ARG A 50 -15.48 9.33 -0.98
C ARG A 50 -15.33 8.86 -2.42
N GLU A 51 -14.24 8.20 -2.76
CA GLU A 51 -13.81 7.97 -4.14
C GLU A 51 -13.78 6.50 -4.56
N ARG A 52 -14.01 5.57 -3.64
CA ARG A 52 -14.10 4.15 -3.97
C ARG A 52 -15.17 3.90 -5.03
N ARG A 53 -14.83 3.04 -5.99
CA ARG A 53 -15.69 2.63 -7.10
C ARG A 53 -15.59 1.12 -7.31
N PRO A 54 -16.60 0.48 -7.92
CA PRO A 54 -16.50 -0.92 -8.31
C PRO A 54 -15.21 -1.19 -9.11
N SER A 55 -14.52 -2.28 -8.79
CA SER A 55 -13.28 -2.66 -9.47
C SER A 55 -13.56 -3.05 -10.92
N THR A 56 -12.77 -2.55 -11.87
CA THR A 56 -12.86 -2.95 -13.29
C THR A 56 -12.17 -4.29 -13.53
N LEU A 57 -12.68 -5.10 -14.46
CA LEU A 57 -11.96 -6.30 -14.95
C LEU A 57 -10.84 -5.87 -15.90
N ALA A 58 -9.74 -6.63 -15.89
CA ALA A 58 -8.69 -6.47 -16.90
C ALA A 58 -9.16 -6.98 -18.27
N ASP A 59 -10.00 -8.04 -18.29
CA ASP A 59 -10.64 -8.59 -19.49
C ASP A 59 -12.16 -8.41 -19.41
N ALA A 60 -12.74 -7.78 -20.42
CA ALA A 60 -14.17 -7.46 -20.47
C ALA A 60 -15.00 -8.66 -20.95
N ASP A 61 -15.12 -9.71 -20.16
CA ASP A 61 -15.92 -10.90 -20.52
C ASP A 61 -17.45 -10.73 -20.31
N GLY A 62 -17.93 -9.48 -20.20
CA GLY A 62 -19.36 -9.16 -20.17
C GLY A 62 -20.11 -9.56 -18.89
N ASP A 63 -19.41 -10.11 -17.90
CA ASP A 63 -20.00 -10.48 -16.62
C ASP A 63 -19.77 -9.40 -15.55
N HIS A 64 -20.78 -8.55 -15.39
CA HIS A 64 -20.78 -7.45 -14.41
C HIS A 64 -21.22 -7.89 -13.00
N TYR A 65 -21.58 -9.17 -12.78
CA TYR A 65 -22.36 -9.59 -11.61
C TYR A 65 -21.54 -10.13 -10.43
N PHE A 66 -20.21 -10.33 -10.58
CA PHE A 66 -19.38 -11.03 -9.58
C PHE A 66 -18.35 -10.17 -8.82
N ARG A 67 -18.36 -8.83 -8.94
CA ARG A 67 -17.44 -7.98 -8.17
C ARG A 67 -18.10 -7.49 -6.87
N THR A 68 -17.71 -8.07 -5.74
CA THR A 68 -17.96 -7.52 -4.39
C THR A 68 -16.86 -6.57 -3.91
N SER A 69 -15.84 -6.32 -4.76
CA SER A 69 -14.68 -5.48 -4.42
C SER A 69 -14.80 -4.07 -4.98
N GLU A 70 -14.35 -3.10 -4.20
CA GLU A 70 -14.21 -1.70 -4.59
C GLU A 70 -12.74 -1.30 -4.56
N THR A 71 -12.38 -0.29 -5.34
CA THR A 71 -11.02 0.26 -5.46
C THR A 71 -11.07 1.78 -5.39
N CYS A 72 -10.03 2.39 -4.84
CA CYS A 72 -9.81 3.83 -4.88
C CYS A 72 -8.38 4.07 -5.39
N ASP A 73 -8.25 4.89 -6.43
CA ASP A 73 -6.94 5.33 -6.91
C ASP A 73 -6.43 6.43 -5.97
N LEU A 74 -5.12 6.45 -5.66
CA LEU A 74 -4.49 7.48 -4.81
C LEU A 74 -3.57 8.35 -5.68
N PRO A 75 -4.02 9.55 -6.10
CA PRO A 75 -3.22 10.43 -6.93
C PRO A 75 -2.01 10.95 -6.13
N MET A 76 -0.83 10.89 -6.73
CA MET A 76 0.42 11.28 -6.06
C MET A 76 0.56 12.79 -5.80
N ASP A 77 -0.36 13.61 -6.31
CA ASP A 77 -0.40 15.06 -6.12
C ASP A 77 -1.34 15.50 -4.98
N GLU A 78 -1.97 14.54 -4.32
CA GLU A 78 -2.96 14.80 -3.29
C GLU A 78 -2.36 14.93 -1.89
N PRO A 79 -2.80 15.91 -1.06
CA PRO A 79 -2.13 16.22 0.20
C PRO A 79 -2.03 15.06 1.19
N ASP A 80 -3.03 14.18 1.21
CA ASP A 80 -3.10 12.99 2.05
C ASP A 80 -2.38 11.75 1.46
N VAL A 81 -1.68 11.93 0.33
CA VAL A 81 -0.89 10.89 -0.36
C VAL A 81 0.61 11.25 -0.44
N VAL A 82 0.97 12.53 -0.39
CA VAL A 82 2.33 13.08 -0.62
C VAL A 82 3.31 12.92 0.58
N ALA A 83 3.18 11.85 1.38
CA ALA A 83 4.00 11.62 2.59
C ALA A 83 5.51 11.84 2.39
#